data_AF-A0A173MI52-F1
#
_entry.id   AF-A0A173MI52-F1
#
_cell.length_a   1.000
_cell.length_b   1.000
_cell.length_c   1.000
_cell.angle_alpha   90.00
_cell.angle_beta   90.00
_cell.angle_gamma   90.00
#
_symmetry.space_group_name_H-M   'P 1'
#
loop_
_entity.id
_entity.type
_entity.pdbx_description
1 polymer ?
#
loop_
_entity_poly.entity_id
_entity_poly.type
_entity_poly.pdbx_seq_one_letter_code
_entity_poly.pdbx_strand_id
1 'polypeptide(L)'
;MRHWLFEDMLAEYAAYIFDADDKQEREKLLLHYPYTVVVEGSFLEFANLDKWIKTQDNIKPAECLYYGKTGYDFGFIEYFFADLQQAAAVAGVAPHIYTLYSDWLYPIRLSKSNRYEDDVIYDPEDPLAIFQDGGE
;
A
#
# COMPACT_ATOMS: atom_id res chain seq x y z
N MET A 1 3.95 -3.72 0.94
CA MET A 1 2.80 -3.21 0.17
C MET A 1 2.64 -3.93 -1.18
N ARG A 2 1.40 -4.16 -1.61
CA ARG A 2 1.01 -4.76 -2.92
C ARG A 2 -0.05 -3.88 -3.58
N HIS A 3 -0.10 -3.81 -4.90
CA HIS A 3 -1.22 -3.19 -5.61
C HIS A 3 -2.26 -4.25 -5.99
N TRP A 4 -3.52 -3.83 -6.13
CA TRP A 4 -4.66 -4.70 -6.38
C TRP A 4 -5.58 -4.13 -7.46
N LEU A 5 -6.28 -5.02 -8.15
CA LEU A 5 -7.54 -4.64 -8.79
C LEU A 5 -8.60 -4.51 -7.70
N PHE A 6 -9.46 -3.50 -7.84
CA PHE A 6 -10.49 -3.23 -6.86
C PHE A 6 -11.49 -4.40 -6.73
N GLU A 7 -11.82 -5.05 -7.85
CA GLU A 7 -12.69 -6.22 -7.89
C GLU A 7 -12.11 -7.41 -7.14
N ASP A 8 -10.79 -7.62 -7.23
CA ASP A 8 -10.09 -8.68 -6.51
C ASP A 8 -10.06 -8.42 -5.00
N MET A 9 -9.81 -7.16 -4.61
CA MET A 9 -9.89 -6.73 -3.20
C MET A 9 -11.29 -7.00 -2.64
N LEU A 10 -12.35 -6.62 -3.37
CA LEU A 10 -13.72 -6.89 -2.95
C LEU A 10 -14.02 -8.39 -2.87
N ALA A 11 -13.60 -9.18 -3.85
CA ALA A 11 -13.85 -10.61 -3.84
C ALA A 11 -13.25 -11.31 -2.60
N GLU A 12 -12.08 -10.85 -2.15
CA GLU A 12 -11.39 -11.44 -1.00
C GLU A 12 -11.87 -10.85 0.35
N TYR A 13 -12.22 -9.56 0.42
CA TYR A 13 -12.43 -8.86 1.69
C TYR A 13 -13.77 -8.13 1.85
N ALA A 14 -14.65 -8.07 0.84
CA ALA A 14 -15.85 -7.20 0.84
C ALA A 14 -16.73 -7.33 2.09
N ALA A 15 -16.82 -8.51 2.70
CA ALA A 15 -17.66 -8.71 3.90
C ALA A 15 -17.15 -7.99 5.16
N TYR A 16 -15.88 -7.57 5.19
CA TYR A 16 -15.20 -7.08 6.40
C TYR A 16 -14.83 -5.60 6.35
N ILE A 17 -14.60 -5.06 5.15
CA ILE A 17 -13.86 -3.79 5.00
C ILE A 17 -14.58 -2.75 4.15
N PHE A 18 -15.67 -3.11 3.47
CA PHE A 18 -16.28 -2.23 2.46
C PHE A 18 -17.75 -1.97 2.78
N ASP A 19 -18.03 -0.81 3.37
CA ASP A 19 -19.39 -0.42 3.70
C ASP A 19 -20.09 0.37 2.58
N ALA A 20 -21.37 0.69 2.80
CA ALA A 20 -22.19 1.38 1.80
C ALA A 20 -21.74 2.83 1.57
N ASP A 21 -21.13 3.47 2.57
CA ASP A 21 -20.70 4.87 2.49
C ASP A 21 -19.38 4.95 1.70
N ASP A 22 -18.44 4.05 1.97
CA ASP A 22 -17.20 3.90 1.19
C ASP A 22 -17.48 3.66 -0.30
N LYS A 23 -18.49 2.85 -0.60
CA LYS A 23 -18.93 2.59 -1.97
C LYS A 23 -19.44 3.85 -2.65
N GLN A 24 -20.32 4.59 -2.00
CA GLN A 24 -20.87 5.82 -2.58
C GLN A 24 -19.79 6.87 -2.78
N GLU A 25 -18.86 7.01 -1.84
CA GLU A 25 -17.78 7.97 -1.96
C GLU A 25 -16.83 7.61 -3.10
N ARG A 26 -16.46 6.33 -3.22
CA ARG A 26 -15.69 5.83 -4.34
C ARG A 26 -16.35 6.13 -5.68
N GLU A 27 -17.64 5.85 -5.81
CA GLU A 27 -18.39 6.11 -7.05
C GLU A 27 -18.37 7.60 -7.42
N LYS A 28 -18.48 8.52 -6.46
CA LYS A 28 -18.35 9.96 -6.71
C LYS A 28 -16.95 10.34 -7.18
N LEU A 29 -15.91 9.83 -6.52
CA LEU A 29 -14.52 10.15 -6.89
C LEU A 29 -14.19 9.65 -8.30
N LEU A 30 -14.65 8.47 -8.68
CA LEU A 30 -14.45 7.91 -10.01
C LEU A 30 -15.08 8.74 -11.15
N LEU A 31 -16.10 9.55 -10.87
CA LEU A 31 -16.65 10.48 -11.86
C LEU A 31 -15.66 11.60 -12.22
N HIS A 32 -14.76 11.94 -11.31
CA HIS A 32 -13.77 13.01 -11.48
C HIS A 32 -12.37 12.49 -11.74
N TYR A 33 -12.05 11.30 -11.23
CA TYR A 33 -10.72 10.70 -11.21
C TYR A 33 -10.81 9.24 -11.68
N PRO A 34 -10.79 9.00 -13.00
CA PRO A 34 -11.10 7.68 -13.56
C PRO A 34 -9.99 6.66 -13.37
N TYR A 35 -8.81 7.09 -12.90
CA TYR A 35 -7.66 6.21 -12.68
C TYR A 35 -7.41 6.08 -11.19
N THR A 36 -7.31 4.84 -10.71
CA THR A 36 -7.08 4.57 -9.30
C THR A 36 -6.01 3.52 -9.08
N VAL A 37 -5.41 3.55 -7.89
CA VAL A 37 -4.46 2.53 -7.44
C VAL A 37 -4.88 2.08 -6.06
N VAL A 38 -5.32 0.83 -5.96
CA VAL A 38 -5.60 0.18 -4.68
C VAL A 38 -4.33 -0.46 -4.18
N VAL A 39 -3.93 -0.16 -2.95
CA VAL A 39 -2.77 -0.76 -2.30
C VAL A 39 -3.15 -1.39 -0.97
N GLU A 40 -2.56 -2.56 -0.71
CA GLU A 40 -2.62 -3.27 0.55
C GLU A 40 -1.28 -3.12 1.29
N GLY A 41 -1.32 -2.73 2.56
CA GLY A 41 -0.10 -2.52 3.32
C GLY A 41 -0.36 -2.19 4.79
N SER A 42 0.74 -1.98 5.52
CA SER A 42 0.67 -1.46 6.89
C SER A 42 0.54 0.06 6.91
N PHE A 43 0.10 0.62 8.04
CA PHE A 43 0.02 2.07 8.21
C PHE A 43 1.35 2.80 7.96
N LEU A 44 2.48 2.18 8.35
CA LEU A 44 3.81 2.74 8.09
C LEU A 44 4.18 2.69 6.61
N GLU A 45 3.80 1.62 5.89
CA GLU A 45 4.00 1.55 4.45
C GLU A 45 3.18 2.63 3.73
N PHE A 46 1.93 2.87 4.14
CA PHE A 46 1.12 3.97 3.61
C PHE A 46 1.76 5.34 3.85
N ALA A 47 2.24 5.59 5.07
CA ALA A 47 2.92 6.84 5.39
C ALA A 47 4.20 7.05 4.55
N ASN A 48 4.93 5.98 4.22
CA ASN A 48 6.11 6.06 3.38
C ASN A 48 5.76 6.27 1.90
N LEU A 49 4.69 5.63 1.40
CA LEU A 49 4.19 5.90 0.05
C LEU A 49 3.73 7.36 -0.08
N ASP A 50 2.98 7.88 0.89
CA ASP A 50 2.54 9.27 0.93
C ASP A 50 3.71 10.25 0.92
N LYS A 51 4.77 9.98 1.69
CA LYS A 51 5.99 10.78 1.66
C LYS A 51 6.62 10.75 0.27
N TRP A 52 6.74 9.57 -0.34
CA TRP A 52 7.28 9.45 -1.68
C TRP A 52 6.46 10.26 -2.69
N ILE A 53 5.12 10.12 -2.71
CA ILE A 53 4.22 10.89 -3.56
C ILE A 53 4.45 12.40 -3.40
N LYS A 54 4.54 12.88 -2.16
CA LYS A 54 4.77 14.32 -1.85
C LYS A 54 6.13 14.84 -2.31
N THR A 55 7.11 13.97 -2.56
CA THR A 55 8.42 14.37 -3.12
C THR A 55 8.43 14.44 -4.64
N GLN A 56 7.39 13.94 -5.31
CA GLN A 56 7.30 13.97 -6.77
C GLN A 56 6.53 15.22 -7.21
N ASP A 57 7.19 16.14 -7.93
CA ASP A 57 6.57 17.41 -8.36
C ASP A 57 5.36 17.21 -9.28
N ASN A 58 5.33 16.10 -10.01
CA ASN A 58 4.34 15.77 -11.04
C ASN A 58 3.31 14.71 -10.61
N ILE A 59 3.38 14.18 -9.38
CA ILE A 59 2.41 13.20 -8.88
C ILE A 59 1.62 13.83 -7.75
N LYS A 60 0.32 14.01 -7.96
CA LYS A 60 -0.60 14.50 -6.94
C LYS A 60 -1.89 13.69 -7.03
N PRO A 61 -2.08 12.66 -6.17
CA PRO A 61 -3.39 12.06 -6.03
C PRO A 61 -4.36 13.18 -5.67
N ALA A 62 -5.51 13.16 -6.31
CA ALA A 62 -6.51 14.16 -6.05
C ALA A 62 -7.17 13.89 -4.69
N GLU A 63 -7.43 12.62 -4.39
CA GLU A 63 -8.01 12.14 -3.14
C GLU A 63 -7.53 10.71 -2.85
N CYS A 64 -7.73 10.24 -1.61
CA CYS A 64 -7.53 8.85 -1.22
C CYS A 64 -8.66 8.37 -0.29
N LEU A 65 -9.04 7.10 -0.41
CA LEU A 65 -9.99 6.44 0.49
C LEU A 65 -9.30 5.29 1.23
N TYR A 66 -9.54 5.19 2.54
CA TYR A 66 -9.05 4.09 3.38
C TYR A 66 -10.21 3.14 3.70
N TYR A 67 -10.14 1.90 3.19
CA TYR A 67 -11.20 0.91 3.36
C TYR A 67 -11.06 0.12 4.66
N GLY A 68 -10.57 0.70 5.74
CA GLY A 68 -10.51 -0.01 7.02
C GLY A 68 -9.41 -1.09 7.12
N LYS A 69 -9.46 -1.83 8.22
CA LYS A 69 -8.41 -2.76 8.66
C LYS A 69 -8.72 -4.21 8.29
N THR A 70 -7.75 -4.92 7.70
CA THR A 70 -7.78 -6.38 7.54
C THR A 70 -7.08 -7.12 8.69
N GLY A 71 -6.32 -6.40 9.52
CA GLY A 71 -5.59 -6.90 10.69
C GLY A 71 -5.24 -5.78 11.68
N TYR A 72 -4.34 -6.01 12.65
CA TYR A 72 -4.06 -5.03 13.71
C TYR A 72 -3.61 -3.66 13.16
N ASP A 73 -2.72 -3.66 12.15
CA ASP A 73 -2.18 -2.43 11.51
C ASP A 73 -2.15 -2.47 9.98
N PHE A 74 -2.97 -3.33 9.37
CA PHE A 74 -3.03 -3.55 7.93
C PHE A 74 -4.39 -3.19 7.36
N GLY A 75 -4.42 -2.70 6.13
CA GLY A 75 -5.66 -2.35 5.45
C GLY A 75 -5.45 -2.08 3.97
N PHE A 76 -6.40 -1.35 3.38
CA PHE A 76 -6.35 -0.92 1.99
C PHE A 76 -6.50 0.60 1.87
N ILE A 77 -5.70 1.21 1.00
CA ILE A 77 -5.90 2.59 0.53
C ILE A 77 -6.09 2.56 -0.98
N GLU A 78 -7.09 3.28 -1.48
CA GLU A 78 -7.24 3.59 -2.90
C GLU A 78 -6.90 5.06 -3.14
N TYR A 79 -5.93 5.30 -4.03
CA TYR A 79 -5.55 6.64 -4.47
C TYR A 79 -6.21 6.95 -5.81
N PHE A 80 -6.73 8.16 -5.96
CA PHE A 80 -7.49 8.59 -7.13
C PHE A 80 -6.71 9.64 -7.93
N PHE A 81 -6.64 9.48 -9.26
CA PHE A 81 -5.87 10.32 -10.17
C PHE A 81 -6.69 10.75 -11.38
N ALA A 82 -6.45 11.98 -11.82
CA ALA A 82 -6.97 12.49 -13.09
C ALA A 82 -6.15 12.00 -14.30
N ASP A 83 -4.90 11.57 -14.08
CA ASP A 83 -3.94 11.21 -15.12
C ASP A 83 -3.43 9.77 -14.95
N LEU A 84 -3.45 9.01 -16.05
CA LEU A 84 -3.04 7.60 -16.07
C LEU A 84 -1.55 7.41 -15.77
N GLN A 85 -0.68 8.33 -16.20
CA GLN A 85 0.76 8.20 -15.99
C GLN A 85 1.10 8.35 -14.50
N GLN A 86 0.41 9.23 -13.79
CA GLN A 86 0.54 9.38 -12.34
C GLN A 86 0.10 8.11 -11.61
N ALA A 87 -1.07 7.56 -11.97
CA ALA A 87 -1.55 6.29 -11.41
C ALA A 87 -0.54 5.15 -11.69
N ALA A 88 -0.04 5.03 -12.92
CA ALA A 88 0.94 4.03 -13.30
C ALA A 88 2.26 4.17 -12.53
N ALA A 89 2.74 5.40 -12.30
CA ALA A 89 3.94 5.66 -11.53
C ALA A 89 3.79 5.22 -10.06
N VAL A 90 2.66 5.53 -9.44
CA VAL A 90 2.35 5.09 -8.06
C VAL A 90 2.20 3.57 -7.98
N ALA A 91 1.49 2.95 -8.92
CA ALA A 91 1.34 1.50 -8.99
C ALA A 91 2.68 0.78 -9.17
N GLY A 92 3.61 1.38 -9.91
CA GLY A 92 4.97 0.85 -10.10
C GLY A 92 5.85 0.96 -8.85
N VAL A 93 5.70 2.01 -8.04
CA VAL A 93 6.50 2.19 -6.82
C VAL A 93 5.93 1.49 -5.60
N ALA A 94 4.61 1.32 -5.50
CA ALA A 94 3.97 0.71 -4.34
C ALA A 94 4.60 -0.63 -3.89
N PRO A 95 4.97 -1.57 -4.79
CA PRO A 95 5.65 -2.82 -4.39
C PRO A 95 7.05 -2.62 -3.78
N HIS A 96 7.66 -1.46 -3.97
CA HIS A 96 9.00 -1.09 -3.50
C HIS A 96 8.98 -0.10 -2.32
N ILE A 97 7.82 0.08 -1.70
CA ILE A 97 7.72 0.80 -0.43
C ILE A 97 7.95 -0.19 0.71
N TYR A 98 8.96 0.10 1.52
CA TYR A 98 9.38 -0.69 2.67
C TYR A 98 9.20 0.11 3.97
N THR A 99 9.25 -0.60 5.09
CA THR A 99 9.25 0.02 6.43
C THR A 99 10.52 -0.33 7.19
N LEU A 100 10.94 0.61 8.03
CA LEU A 100 12.04 0.47 8.97
C LEU A 100 11.48 0.65 10.37
N TYR A 101 11.52 -0.41 11.17
CA TYR A 101 11.17 -0.34 12.59
C TYR A 101 12.40 0.14 13.37
N SER A 102 12.25 1.26 14.09
CA SER A 102 13.35 2.01 14.72
C SER A 102 14.09 1.27 15.83
N ASP A 103 13.51 0.18 16.32
CA ASP A 103 13.94 -0.66 17.43
C ASP A 103 14.93 -1.77 17.02
N TRP A 104 15.20 -1.93 15.72
CA TRP A 104 16.21 -2.87 15.22
C TRP A 104 17.60 -2.24 15.27
N LEU A 105 18.30 -2.45 16.39
CA LEU A 105 19.73 -2.22 16.52
C LEU A 105 20.48 -3.26 15.66
N TYR A 106 20.94 -2.83 14.48
CA TYR A 106 21.95 -3.42 13.59
C TYR A 106 22.01 -4.97 13.43
N PRO A 107 21.91 -5.50 12.20
CA PRO A 107 21.78 -4.78 10.93
C PRO A 107 20.41 -4.13 10.77
N ILE A 108 20.36 -2.98 10.08
CA ILE A 108 19.11 -2.32 9.70
C ILE A 108 18.32 -3.31 8.83
N ARG A 109 17.10 -3.66 9.24
CA ARG A 109 16.26 -4.63 8.54
C ARG A 109 15.12 -3.91 7.84
N LEU A 110 15.01 -4.11 6.52
CA LEU A 110 13.83 -3.70 5.75
C LEU A 110 12.75 -4.76 5.96
N SER A 111 11.57 -4.33 6.43
CA SER A 111 10.39 -5.19 6.51
C SER A 111 9.39 -4.82 5.43
N LYS A 112 8.81 -5.86 4.81
CA LYS A 112 7.62 -5.77 3.97
C LYS A 112 6.53 -6.66 4.54
N SER A 113 5.33 -6.11 4.50
CA SER A 113 4.11 -6.75 4.93
C SER A 113 3.74 -7.96 4.06
N ASN A 114 3.43 -9.12 4.66
CA ASN A 114 3.03 -10.34 3.93
C ASN A 114 1.55 -10.74 4.09
N ARG A 115 0.72 -9.86 4.66
CA ARG A 115 -0.69 -10.03 5.10
C ARG A 115 -0.85 -10.58 6.52
N TYR A 116 0.15 -11.29 7.03
CA TYR A 116 0.24 -11.69 8.43
C TYR A 116 1.39 -10.87 9.05
N GLU A 117 1.46 -10.77 10.38
CA GLU A 117 2.50 -10.00 11.10
C GLU A 117 3.94 -10.53 10.89
N ASP A 118 4.14 -11.40 9.91
CA ASP A 118 5.43 -11.95 9.52
C ASP A 118 6.20 -10.93 8.69
N ASP A 119 7.29 -10.43 9.27
CA ASP A 119 8.24 -9.57 8.60
C ASP A 119 9.00 -10.37 7.52
N VAL A 120 8.86 -9.96 6.25
CA VAL A 120 9.80 -10.42 5.21
C VAL A 120 11.03 -9.53 5.27
N ILE A 121 12.12 -10.10 5.77
CA ILE A 121 13.39 -9.39 5.96
C ILE A 121 14.17 -9.42 4.64
N TYR A 122 14.53 -8.23 4.15
CA TYR A 122 15.36 -8.05 2.96
C TYR A 122 16.77 -7.54 3.30
N ASP A 123 17.72 -7.88 2.44
CA ASP A 123 19.06 -7.27 2.47
C ASP A 123 18.97 -5.80 2.03
N PRO A 124 19.47 -4.83 2.82
CA PRO A 124 19.50 -3.44 2.41
C PRO A 124 20.36 -3.17 1.17
N GLU A 125 21.32 -4.05 0.85
CA GLU A 125 22.15 -3.98 -0.36
C GLU A 125 21.57 -4.81 -1.53
N ASP A 126 20.65 -5.74 -1.27
CA ASP A 126 19.93 -6.52 -2.28
C ASP A 126 18.43 -6.73 -1.92
N PRO A 127 17.53 -5.84 -2.37
CA PRO A 127 16.10 -5.88 -2.03
C PRO A 127 15.33 -7.04 -2.67
N LEU A 128 16.00 -7.92 -3.45
CA LEU A 128 15.44 -9.16 -3.97
C LEU A 128 15.84 -10.39 -3.13
N ALA A 129 16.85 -10.26 -2.26
CA ALA A 129 17.26 -11.32 -1.35
C ALA A 129 16.37 -11.33 -0.10
N ILE A 130 15.64 -12.43 0.10
CA ILE A 130 14.86 -12.67 1.33
C ILE A 130 15.74 -13.47 2.28
N PHE A 131 15.92 -13.00 3.52
CA PHE A 131 16.51 -13.83 4.56
C PHE A 131 15.47 -14.88 4.98
N GLN A 132 15.80 -16.16 4.76
CA GLN A 132 15.07 -17.23 5.46
C GLN A 132 15.59 -17.25 6.89
N ASP A 133 14.69 -16.99 7.84
CA ASP A 133 15.05 -17.18 9.25
C ASP A 133 15.36 -18.67 9.42
N GLY A 134 16.64 -18.97 9.62
CA GLY A 134 17.12 -20.32 9.85
C GLY A 134 16.62 -20.75 11.20
N GLY A 135 15.40 -21.30 11.24
CA GLY A 135 14.82 -21.83 12.46
C GLY A 135 15.75 -22.86 13.08
N GLU A 136 16.26 -22.55 14.27
CA GLU A 136 16.77 -23.53 15.23
C GLU A 136 15.62 -24.23 15.94
#